data_AF-A0A348XEU7-F1
#
_entry.id   AF-A0A348XEU7-F1
#
_cell.length_a   1.000
_cell.length_b   1.000
_cell.length_c   1.000
_cell.angle_alpha   90.00
_cell.angle_beta   90.00
_cell.angle_gamma   90.00
#
_symmetry.space_group_name_H-M   'P 1'
#
loop_
_entity.id
_entity.type
_entity.pdbx_description
1 polymer ?
#
loop_
_entity_poly.entity_id
_entity_poly.type
_entity_poly.pdbx_seq_one_letter_code
_entity_poly.pdbx_strand_id
1 'polypeptide(L)'
;MDRLRTAFWGLCGLAHRSVHWLMNACFALSDRSFGRLSPIAQTASALTSLAVLCILAVWADAGILRHGAGLGEDQLEVLGLLAYSYEFQLVLVALRGVAVLLLAGVVLARWRSRVIARLQGVALLACSAAFVLLIVLLLQGPTLLHGLQPQAFHRFMRNASWLRTLGIGILLGGWLVLAWLTLLRAKVQAHYGLRRARLIGDRLLPALRSGGDDPQFSSSLWWATGLHCAWLILIPVLLRGCGWEEPYEIPEGQGAKVVLTEIRRVKKEKVKKQKLVLSMNTDILFYHIDPDESEILEETEKVTQNEYQARGVEGKIGDASGPSGGWPHGMPGRVRFIRLQYDGGDWDQDLHLSADDNMLFKLGQITGLPVARRAEQRTIGRLRFFPKGKAPPFVFLTGRGGMNVSNHEVTALRDYCLKEGGMIFADNGGGTFNTSFRAAMKRVFPEKSWITISRDDQMFQHPHLFPNGAPAFWHHSGREAVGLRHDGRWVAFYHQGDLNDAWKTGHSGIHEGLANQAYKLGVNVVHYAFTQYLAHHHQGKVD
;
A
#
# COMPACT_ATOMS: atom_id res chain seq x y z
N MET A 1 -20.68 25.11 23.39
CA MET A 1 -19.53 24.29 23.81
C MET A 1 -19.80 23.48 25.08
N ASP A 2 -20.51 24.01 26.08
CA ASP A 2 -20.72 23.28 27.34
C ASP A 2 -21.64 22.06 27.23
N ARG A 3 -22.65 22.07 26.36
CA ARG A 3 -23.47 20.87 26.07
C ARG A 3 -22.71 19.75 25.38
N LEU A 4 -21.72 20.09 24.56
CA LEU A 4 -20.83 19.11 23.91
C LEU A 4 -19.79 18.57 24.91
N ARG A 5 -19.31 19.42 25.83
CA ARG A 5 -18.46 18.98 26.94
C ARG A 5 -19.21 18.05 27.89
N THR A 6 -20.43 18.36 28.30
CA THR A 6 -21.22 17.46 29.16
C THR A 6 -21.64 16.18 28.46
N ALA A 7 -21.96 16.23 27.15
CA ALA A 7 -22.19 15.02 26.36
C ALA A 7 -20.92 14.16 26.21
N PHE A 8 -19.76 14.79 26.00
CA PHE A 8 -18.46 14.12 25.94
C PHE A 8 -18.09 13.49 27.29
N TRP A 9 -18.22 14.21 28.40
CA TRP A 9 -17.99 13.66 29.75
C TRP A 9 -19.03 12.59 30.13
N GLY A 10 -20.27 12.71 29.66
CA GLY A 10 -21.31 11.69 29.80
C GLY A 10 -20.99 10.42 29.02
N LEU A 11 -20.48 10.55 27.79
CA LEU A 11 -19.98 9.46 26.95
C LEU A 11 -18.71 8.83 27.54
N CYS A 12 -17.78 9.62 28.06
CA CYS A 12 -16.61 9.12 28.78
C CYS A 12 -17.02 8.40 30.08
N GLY A 13 -18.03 8.87 30.80
CA GLY A 13 -18.59 8.21 31.97
C GLY A 13 -19.38 6.94 31.63
N LEU A 14 -20.04 6.89 30.47
CA LEU A 14 -20.66 5.68 29.93
C LEU A 14 -19.59 4.67 29.48
N ALA A 15 -18.58 5.09 28.73
CA ALA A 15 -17.45 4.27 28.33
C ALA A 15 -16.68 3.76 29.56
N HIS A 16 -16.48 4.59 30.59
CA HIS A 16 -15.88 4.17 31.85
C HIS A 16 -16.74 3.12 32.55
N ARG A 17 -18.07 3.30 32.63
CA ARG A 17 -19.00 2.30 33.19
C ARG A 17 -19.07 1.02 32.37
N SER A 18 -18.99 1.11 31.04
CA SER A 18 -19.00 -0.04 30.13
C SER A 18 -17.68 -0.81 30.17
N VAL A 19 -16.54 -0.13 30.23
CA VAL A 19 -15.21 -0.74 30.44
C VAL A 19 -15.12 -1.33 31.85
N HIS A 20 -15.61 -0.63 32.87
CA HIS A 20 -15.73 -1.16 34.22
C HIS A 20 -16.65 -2.39 34.26
N TRP A 21 -17.75 -2.41 33.50
CA TRP A 21 -18.64 -3.56 33.40
C TRP A 21 -18.02 -4.74 32.63
N LEU A 22 -17.34 -4.49 31.52
CA LEU A 22 -16.62 -5.50 30.73
C LEU A 22 -15.42 -6.07 31.51
N MET A 23 -14.65 -5.21 32.16
CA MET A 23 -13.59 -5.61 33.07
C MET A 23 -14.20 -6.37 34.24
N ASN A 24 -15.29 -5.91 34.86
CA ASN A 24 -15.98 -6.66 35.90
C ASN A 24 -16.62 -7.95 35.41
N ALA A 25 -16.96 -8.11 34.14
CA ALA A 25 -17.48 -9.37 33.59
C ALA A 25 -16.34 -10.38 33.34
N CYS A 26 -15.22 -9.93 32.76
CA CYS A 26 -13.99 -10.72 32.62
C CYS A 26 -13.40 -11.05 34.00
N PHE A 27 -13.43 -10.09 34.93
CA PHE A 27 -13.03 -10.29 36.30
C PHE A 27 -14.04 -11.14 37.04
N ALA A 28 -15.36 -11.02 36.88
CA ALA A 28 -16.39 -11.84 37.55
C ALA A 28 -16.27 -13.33 37.21
N LEU A 29 -15.88 -13.65 35.98
CA LEU A 29 -15.50 -15.01 35.56
C LEU A 29 -14.23 -15.50 36.30
N SER A 30 -13.32 -14.59 36.69
CA SER A 30 -12.19 -14.88 37.59
C SER A 30 -12.53 -14.76 39.09
N ASP A 31 -13.55 -13.97 39.45
CA ASP A 31 -13.80 -13.38 40.79
C ASP A 31 -14.38 -14.44 41.73
N ARG A 32 -15.26 -15.29 41.21
CA ARG A 32 -15.83 -16.42 41.97
C ARG A 32 -14.77 -17.46 42.38
N SER A 33 -13.63 -17.49 41.69
CA SER A 33 -12.59 -18.50 41.89
C SER A 33 -11.37 -17.92 42.61
N PHE A 34 -10.77 -16.82 42.12
CA PHE A 34 -9.39 -16.41 42.44
C PHE A 34 -9.18 -15.80 43.84
N GLY A 35 -10.20 -15.14 44.41
CA GLY A 35 -10.11 -14.51 45.73
C GLY A 35 -10.27 -15.48 46.90
N ARG A 36 -10.96 -16.59 46.65
CA ARG A 36 -11.13 -17.71 47.58
C ARG A 36 -9.96 -18.71 47.49
N LEU A 37 -9.10 -18.57 46.48
CA LEU A 37 -7.92 -19.42 46.34
C LEU A 37 -6.98 -19.23 47.53
N SER A 38 -6.46 -20.36 48.01
CA SER A 38 -5.37 -20.37 48.97
C SER A 38 -4.16 -19.62 48.40
N PRO A 39 -3.24 -19.12 49.26
CA PRO A 39 -1.98 -18.51 48.79
C PRO A 39 -1.20 -19.40 47.81
N ILE A 40 -1.32 -20.72 47.95
CA ILE A 40 -0.75 -21.72 47.04
C ILE A 40 -1.40 -21.63 45.66
N ALA A 41 -2.73 -21.64 45.58
CA ALA A 41 -3.43 -21.63 44.30
C ALA A 41 -3.27 -20.28 43.55
N GLN A 42 -3.11 -19.17 44.28
CA GLN A 42 -2.80 -17.87 43.68
C GLN A 42 -1.39 -17.84 43.07
N THR A 43 -0.39 -18.35 43.79
CA THR A 43 0.99 -18.42 43.28
C THR A 43 1.12 -19.42 42.15
N ALA A 44 0.50 -20.59 42.27
CA ALA A 44 0.45 -21.61 41.23
C ALA A 44 -0.15 -21.05 39.93
N SER A 45 -1.31 -20.39 39.99
CA SER A 45 -1.95 -19.85 38.79
C SER A 45 -1.14 -18.73 38.15
N ALA A 46 -0.58 -17.79 38.92
CA ALA A 46 0.22 -16.71 38.37
C ALA A 46 1.49 -17.22 37.65
N LEU A 47 2.20 -18.17 38.26
CA LEU A 47 3.39 -18.78 37.68
C LEU A 47 3.08 -19.65 36.46
N THR A 48 1.94 -20.37 36.47
CA THR A 48 1.53 -21.22 35.34
C THR A 48 1.14 -20.37 34.13
N SER A 49 0.32 -19.32 34.33
CA SER A 49 -0.07 -18.41 33.26
C SER A 49 1.15 -17.71 32.65
N LEU A 50 2.11 -17.28 33.47
CA LEU A 50 3.35 -16.67 32.98
C LEU A 50 4.22 -17.70 32.23
N ALA A 51 4.34 -18.93 32.71
CA ALA A 51 5.10 -19.98 32.03
C ALA A 51 4.51 -20.32 30.65
N VAL A 52 3.17 -20.45 30.55
CA VAL A 52 2.47 -20.68 29.28
C VAL A 52 2.74 -19.52 28.31
N LEU A 53 2.70 -18.28 28.79
CA LEU A 53 2.99 -17.11 27.95
C LEU A 53 4.45 -17.06 27.50
N CYS A 54 5.42 -17.43 28.35
CA CYS A 54 6.83 -17.56 27.95
C CYS A 54 7.01 -18.64 26.86
N ILE A 55 6.26 -19.72 26.92
CA ILE A 55 6.25 -20.77 25.89
C ILE A 55 5.58 -20.25 24.60
N LEU A 56 4.48 -19.50 24.71
CA LEU A 56 3.77 -18.94 23.54
C LEU A 56 4.52 -17.77 22.89
N ALA A 57 5.31 -17.01 23.64
CA ALA A 57 6.13 -15.91 23.12
C ALA A 57 7.09 -16.37 22.00
N VAL A 58 7.51 -17.64 22.05
CA VAL A 58 8.34 -18.31 21.04
C VAL A 58 7.63 -18.39 19.69
N TRP A 59 6.31 -18.59 19.69
CA TRP A 59 5.50 -18.71 18.48
C TRP A 59 5.13 -17.35 17.90
N ALA A 60 5.19 -16.30 18.72
CA ALA A 60 4.74 -14.97 18.35
C ALA A 60 5.74 -14.20 17.47
N ASP A 61 6.99 -14.69 17.29
CA ASP A 61 7.99 -13.91 16.54
C ASP A 61 9.06 -14.67 15.72
N ALA A 62 9.09 -16.02 15.72
CA ALA A 62 9.99 -16.75 14.82
C ALA A 62 9.79 -16.41 13.32
N GLY A 63 8.68 -15.75 12.97
CA GLY A 63 8.32 -15.31 11.64
C GLY A 63 8.78 -13.91 11.22
N ILE A 64 9.08 -12.94 12.10
CA ILE A 64 9.31 -11.56 11.62
C ILE A 64 10.61 -11.42 10.80
N LEU A 65 11.70 -12.06 11.20
CA LEU A 65 12.95 -12.06 10.42
C LEU A 65 12.92 -13.07 9.27
N ARG A 66 12.43 -14.29 9.53
CA ARG A 66 12.42 -15.38 8.52
C ARG A 66 11.33 -15.21 7.45
N HIS A 67 10.13 -14.78 7.82
CA HIS A 67 8.99 -14.65 6.90
C HIS A 67 8.73 -13.21 6.46
N GLY A 68 9.10 -12.19 7.25
CA GLY A 68 8.85 -10.79 6.92
C GLY A 68 9.69 -10.25 5.76
N ALA A 69 10.85 -10.87 5.49
CA ALA A 69 11.74 -10.48 4.38
C ALA A 69 12.07 -11.64 3.42
N GLY A 70 11.61 -12.86 3.70
CA GLY A 70 11.90 -14.04 2.87
C GLY A 70 13.39 -14.41 2.81
N LEU A 71 14.18 -14.02 3.82
CA LEU A 71 15.63 -14.16 3.82
C LEU A 71 16.06 -15.51 4.42
N GLY A 72 16.85 -16.28 3.67
CA GLY A 72 17.53 -17.49 4.14
C GLY A 72 18.75 -17.20 5.04
N GLU A 73 19.34 -18.23 5.65
CA GLU A 73 20.53 -18.08 6.52
C GLU A 73 21.71 -17.44 5.78
N ASP A 74 21.97 -17.86 4.53
CA ASP A 74 23.01 -17.29 3.68
C ASP A 74 22.81 -15.78 3.42
N GLN A 75 21.56 -15.33 3.36
CA GLN A 75 21.24 -13.91 3.16
C GLN A 75 21.36 -13.09 4.43
N LEU A 76 21.14 -13.69 5.61
CA LEU A 76 21.35 -13.06 6.91
C LEU A 76 22.84 -12.85 7.21
N GLU A 77 23.70 -13.75 6.72
CA GLU A 77 25.16 -13.63 6.79
C GLU A 77 25.67 -12.45 5.97
N VAL A 78 25.26 -12.38 4.70
CA VAL A 78 25.63 -11.27 3.79
C VAL A 78 25.14 -9.91 4.31
N LEU A 79 24.03 -9.88 5.04
CA LEU A 79 23.46 -8.65 5.62
C LEU A 79 24.00 -8.31 7.02
N GLY A 80 24.91 -9.10 7.60
CA GLY A 80 25.46 -8.86 8.94
C GLY A 80 24.45 -9.01 10.08
N LEU A 81 23.33 -9.71 9.84
CA LEU A 81 22.25 -9.93 10.80
C LEU A 81 22.34 -11.27 11.54
N LEU A 82 23.32 -12.12 11.21
CA LEU A 82 23.56 -13.40 11.87
C LEU A 82 23.69 -13.26 13.39
N ALA A 83 24.56 -12.37 13.87
CA ALA A 83 24.80 -12.17 15.30
C ALA A 83 23.51 -11.78 16.04
N TYR A 84 22.75 -10.84 15.48
CA TYR A 84 21.45 -10.43 16.00
C TYR A 84 20.44 -11.60 16.02
N SER A 85 20.44 -12.46 14.99
CA SER A 85 19.59 -13.65 14.95
C SER A 85 19.95 -14.67 16.04
N TYR A 86 21.25 -14.86 16.34
CA TYR A 86 21.72 -15.74 17.40
C TYR A 86 21.36 -15.21 18.79
N GLU A 87 21.57 -13.92 19.04
CA GLU A 87 21.17 -13.27 20.29
C GLU A 87 19.67 -13.42 20.53
N PHE A 88 18.86 -13.22 19.48
CA PHE A 88 17.41 -13.40 19.55
C PHE A 88 17.01 -14.85 19.89
N GLN A 89 17.62 -15.84 19.23
CA GLN A 89 17.37 -17.25 19.53
C GLN A 89 17.80 -17.62 20.96
N LEU A 90 18.94 -17.10 21.42
CA LEU A 90 19.44 -17.35 22.78
C LEU A 90 18.44 -16.86 23.84
N VAL A 91 17.83 -15.69 23.64
CA VAL A 91 16.81 -15.14 24.55
C VAL A 91 15.54 -15.99 24.56
N LEU A 92 15.11 -16.49 23.40
CA LEU A 92 13.97 -17.40 23.32
C LEU A 92 14.23 -18.73 24.04
N VAL A 93 15.44 -19.28 23.91
CA VAL A 93 15.87 -20.48 24.65
C VAL A 93 15.93 -20.20 26.15
N ALA A 94 16.46 -19.04 26.56
CA ALA A 94 16.48 -18.62 27.96
C ALA A 94 15.06 -18.49 28.54
N LEU A 95 14.11 -17.92 27.79
CA LEU A 95 12.70 -17.84 28.20
C LEU A 95 12.05 -19.21 28.38
N ARG A 96 12.39 -20.21 27.54
CA ARG A 96 11.96 -21.60 27.74
C ARG A 96 12.54 -22.20 29.02
N GLY A 97 13.83 -21.98 29.27
CA GLY A 97 14.48 -22.40 30.52
C GLY A 97 13.82 -21.78 31.75
N VAL A 98 13.51 -20.49 31.70
CA VAL A 98 12.78 -19.79 32.76
C VAL A 98 11.36 -20.33 32.92
N ALA A 99 10.64 -20.66 31.84
CA ALA A 99 9.32 -21.26 31.93
C ALA A 99 9.34 -22.59 32.72
N VAL A 100 10.37 -23.41 32.53
CA VAL A 100 10.57 -24.64 33.32
C VAL A 100 10.79 -24.31 34.79
N LEU A 101 11.59 -23.29 35.12
CA LEU A 101 11.80 -22.84 36.50
C LEU A 101 10.50 -22.33 37.14
N LEU A 102 9.66 -21.61 36.40
CA LEU A 102 8.37 -21.14 36.87
C LEU A 102 7.42 -22.32 37.15
N LEU A 103 7.37 -23.33 36.27
CA LEU A 103 6.58 -24.55 36.46
C LEU A 103 7.10 -25.39 37.65
N ALA A 104 8.41 -25.50 37.83
CA ALA A 104 8.98 -26.10 39.04
C ALA A 104 8.56 -25.31 40.30
N GLY A 105 8.53 -23.98 40.21
CA GLY A 105 8.02 -23.10 41.25
C GLY A 105 6.56 -23.36 41.64
N VAL A 106 5.71 -23.79 40.70
CA VAL A 106 4.31 -24.22 40.95
C VAL A 106 4.29 -25.49 41.79
N VAL A 107 5.09 -26.50 41.43
CA VAL A 107 5.18 -27.78 42.16
C VAL A 107 5.76 -27.59 43.56
N LEU A 108 6.68 -26.64 43.72
CA LEU A 108 7.29 -26.31 45.00
C LEU A 108 6.40 -25.41 45.87
N ALA A 109 5.42 -24.71 45.30
CA ALA A 109 4.54 -23.80 46.03
C ALA A 109 3.74 -24.45 47.16
N ARG A 110 3.57 -25.78 47.15
CA ARG A 110 2.94 -26.54 48.25
C ARG A 110 3.79 -26.60 49.53
N TRP A 111 5.09 -26.33 49.47
CA TRP A 111 6.01 -26.49 50.59
C TRP A 111 6.31 -25.15 51.26
N ARG A 112 6.12 -25.08 52.58
CA ARG A 112 6.29 -23.85 53.36
C ARG A 112 7.76 -23.60 53.70
N SER A 113 8.50 -23.00 52.77
CA SER A 113 9.92 -22.66 52.99
C SER A 113 10.28 -21.27 52.47
N ARG A 114 11.10 -20.54 53.24
CA ARG A 114 11.68 -19.25 52.84
C ARG A 114 12.57 -19.39 51.60
N VAL A 115 13.20 -20.55 51.44
CA VAL A 115 14.07 -20.86 50.29
C VAL A 115 13.23 -20.90 49.01
N ILE A 116 12.04 -21.49 49.05
CA ILE A 116 11.16 -21.62 47.90
C ILE A 116 10.66 -20.25 47.44
N ALA A 117 10.26 -19.37 48.37
CA ALA A 117 9.87 -18.00 48.01
C ALA A 117 11.01 -17.21 47.37
N ARG A 118 12.26 -17.39 47.84
CA ARG A 118 13.44 -16.77 47.21
C ARG A 118 13.68 -17.34 45.81
N LEU A 119 13.58 -18.66 45.62
CA LEU A 119 13.72 -19.29 44.31
C LEU A 119 12.66 -18.82 43.32
N GLN A 120 11.40 -18.69 43.75
CA GLN A 120 10.32 -18.12 42.92
C GLN A 120 10.60 -16.65 42.57
N GLY A 121 11.13 -15.86 43.51
CA GLY A 121 11.56 -14.48 43.24
C GLY A 121 12.71 -14.41 42.24
N VAL A 122 13.71 -15.29 42.36
CA VAL A 122 14.82 -15.39 41.39
C VAL A 122 14.32 -15.79 40.01
N ALA A 123 13.39 -16.75 39.92
CA ALA A 123 12.78 -17.14 38.64
C ALA A 123 12.01 -15.97 37.99
N LEU A 124 11.26 -15.17 38.76
CA LEU A 124 10.60 -13.98 38.23
C LEU A 124 11.60 -12.87 37.83
N LEU A 125 12.69 -12.69 38.57
CA LEU A 125 13.76 -11.76 38.20
C LEU A 125 14.43 -12.18 36.88
N ALA A 126 14.75 -13.46 36.73
CA ALA A 126 15.29 -14.01 35.49
C ALA A 126 14.30 -13.83 34.32
N CYS A 127 13.01 -14.07 34.57
CA CYS A 127 11.95 -13.82 33.59
C CYS A 127 11.87 -12.34 33.20
N SER A 128 12.03 -11.44 34.16
CA SER A 128 12.00 -9.99 33.94
C SER A 128 13.18 -9.52 33.11
N ALA A 129 14.39 -10.02 33.41
CA ALA A 129 15.59 -9.71 32.65
C ALA A 129 15.50 -10.24 31.21
N ALA A 130 15.06 -11.49 31.03
CA ALA A 130 14.84 -12.09 29.72
C ALA A 130 13.77 -11.33 28.91
N PHE A 131 12.70 -10.87 29.56
CA PHE A 131 11.67 -10.06 28.92
C PHE A 131 12.19 -8.69 28.47
N VAL A 132 12.97 -7.98 29.30
CA VAL A 132 13.59 -6.70 28.91
C VAL A 132 14.51 -6.89 27.70
N LEU A 133 15.36 -7.91 27.73
CA LEU A 133 16.26 -8.21 26.62
C LEU A 133 15.49 -8.58 25.34
N LEU A 134 14.40 -9.36 25.47
CA LEU A 134 13.50 -9.65 24.35
C LEU A 134 12.92 -8.37 23.75
N ILE A 135 12.41 -7.44 24.55
CA ILE A 135 11.84 -6.17 24.07
C ILE A 135 12.89 -5.33 23.36
N VAL A 136 14.11 -5.23 23.91
CA VAL A 136 15.22 -4.49 23.28
C VAL A 136 15.51 -5.05 21.90
N LEU A 137 15.66 -6.37 21.78
CA LEU A 137 15.91 -7.02 20.49
C LEU A 137 14.72 -6.78 19.53
N LEU A 138 13.49 -7.03 19.97
CA LEU A 138 12.27 -6.81 19.17
C LEU A 138 12.11 -5.37 18.63
N LEU A 139 12.65 -4.37 19.33
CA LEU A 139 12.68 -2.98 18.86
C LEU A 139 13.87 -2.71 17.93
N GLN A 140 15.02 -3.34 18.15
CA GLN A 140 16.22 -3.19 17.31
C GLN A 140 16.05 -3.85 15.94
N GLY A 141 15.49 -5.06 15.85
CA GLY A 141 15.38 -5.84 14.61
C GLY A 141 14.80 -5.07 13.42
N PRO A 142 13.59 -4.48 13.53
CA PRO A 142 13.02 -3.68 12.46
C PRO A 142 13.87 -2.46 12.07
N THR A 143 14.59 -1.87 13.03
CA THR A 143 15.48 -0.72 12.79
C THR A 143 16.69 -1.13 11.96
N LEU A 144 17.33 -2.24 12.32
CA LEU A 144 18.47 -2.80 11.60
C LEU A 144 18.06 -3.20 10.18
N LEU A 145 16.92 -3.87 10.03
CA LEU A 145 16.38 -4.28 8.73
C LEU A 145 16.09 -3.06 7.83
N HIS A 146 15.55 -1.98 8.38
CA HIS A 146 15.33 -0.73 7.64
C HIS A 146 16.64 -0.05 7.23
N GLY A 147 17.66 -0.07 8.11
CA GLY A 147 18.97 0.51 7.80
C GLY A 147 19.70 -0.22 6.68
N LEU A 148 19.59 -1.55 6.65
CA LEU A 148 20.24 -2.41 5.65
C LEU A 148 19.49 -2.45 4.33
N GLN A 149 18.15 -2.46 4.35
CA GLN A 149 17.32 -2.51 3.14
C GLN A 149 16.20 -1.47 3.17
N PRO A 150 16.52 -0.16 3.13
CA PRO A 150 15.51 0.91 3.24
C PRO A 150 14.48 0.87 2.11
N GLN A 151 14.84 0.28 0.96
CA GLN A 151 13.95 0.12 -0.20
C GLN A 151 13.00 -1.09 -0.08
N ALA A 152 13.42 -2.19 0.55
CA ALA A 152 12.58 -3.38 0.70
C ALA A 152 11.76 -3.33 2.01
N PHE A 153 12.38 -2.87 3.10
CA PHE A 153 11.76 -2.72 4.41
C PHE A 153 11.65 -1.24 4.77
N HIS A 154 10.60 -0.59 4.27
CA HIS A 154 10.38 0.86 4.38
C HIS A 154 9.84 1.28 5.76
N ARG A 155 9.86 2.58 6.05
CA ARG A 155 9.53 3.14 7.39
C ARG A 155 8.18 2.68 7.92
N PHE A 156 7.19 2.50 7.05
CA PHE A 156 5.88 1.97 7.43
C PHE A 156 5.97 0.54 7.96
N MET A 157 6.64 -0.37 7.23
CA MET A 157 6.83 -1.76 7.65
C MET A 157 7.60 -1.85 8.96
N ARG A 158 8.65 -1.04 9.14
CA ARG A 158 9.36 -0.92 10.42
C ARG A 158 8.42 -0.53 11.55
N ASN A 159 7.66 0.54 11.38
CA ASN A 159 6.74 1.05 12.40
C ASN A 159 5.59 0.06 12.69
N ALA A 160 5.11 -0.66 11.66
CA ALA A 160 4.10 -1.69 11.80
C ALA A 160 4.62 -2.89 12.60
N SER A 161 5.86 -3.32 12.34
CA SER A 161 6.53 -4.37 13.09
C SER A 161 6.74 -3.96 14.55
N TRP A 162 7.23 -2.74 14.82
CA TRP A 162 7.33 -2.22 16.19
C TRP A 162 6.01 -2.26 16.94
N LEU A 163 4.89 -1.91 16.31
CA LEU A 163 3.61 -1.94 17.03
C LEU A 163 3.14 -3.37 17.32
N ARG A 164 3.36 -4.30 16.38
CA ARG A 164 3.04 -5.71 16.58
C ARG A 164 3.84 -6.28 17.76
N THR A 165 5.13 -5.97 17.82
CA THR A 165 6.01 -6.43 18.89
C THR A 165 5.70 -5.76 20.23
N LEU A 166 5.38 -4.46 20.24
CA LEU A 166 4.90 -3.76 21.43
C LEU A 166 3.58 -4.36 21.98
N GLY A 167 2.66 -4.77 21.11
CA GLY A 167 1.41 -5.42 21.52
C GLY A 167 1.65 -6.72 22.30
N ILE A 168 2.52 -7.60 21.78
CA ILE A 168 2.94 -8.84 22.46
C ILE A 168 3.69 -8.53 23.75
N GLY A 169 4.56 -7.52 23.72
CA GLY A 169 5.28 -7.03 24.89
C GLY A 169 4.38 -6.57 26.03
N ILE A 170 3.34 -5.80 25.71
CA ILE A 170 2.36 -5.32 26.71
C ILE A 170 1.65 -6.50 27.39
N LEU A 171 1.27 -7.54 26.63
CA LEU A 171 0.64 -8.74 27.20
C LEU A 171 1.59 -9.47 28.15
N LEU A 172 2.79 -9.82 27.69
CA LEU A 172 3.79 -10.52 28.50
C LEU A 172 4.20 -9.71 29.74
N GLY A 173 4.47 -8.41 29.57
CA GLY A 173 4.83 -7.50 30.64
C GLY A 173 3.71 -7.32 31.66
N GLY A 174 2.46 -7.23 31.21
CA GLY A 174 1.29 -7.15 32.08
C GLY A 174 1.16 -8.40 32.98
N TRP A 175 1.33 -9.59 32.41
CA TRP A 175 1.31 -10.84 33.17
C TRP A 175 2.50 -10.99 34.13
N LEU A 176 3.68 -10.53 33.72
CA LEU A 176 4.86 -10.48 34.60
C LEU A 176 4.64 -9.57 35.81
N VAL A 177 4.04 -8.38 35.59
CA VAL A 177 3.67 -7.46 36.68
C VAL A 177 2.66 -8.12 37.61
N LEU A 178 1.62 -8.77 37.08
CA LEU A 178 0.66 -9.50 37.90
C LEU A 178 1.33 -10.60 38.74
N ALA A 179 2.26 -11.36 38.16
CA ALA A 179 3.02 -12.38 38.90
C ALA A 179 3.83 -11.78 40.05
N TRP A 180 4.53 -10.66 39.82
CA TRP A 180 5.23 -9.93 40.89
C TRP A 180 4.28 -9.44 41.98
N LEU A 181 3.15 -8.84 41.61
CA LEU A 181 2.15 -8.36 42.57
C LEU A 181 1.58 -9.50 43.41
N THR A 182 1.41 -10.71 42.85
CA THR A 182 0.96 -11.87 43.61
C THR A 182 1.99 -12.38 44.62
N LEU A 183 3.29 -12.43 44.26
CA LEU A 183 4.34 -12.81 45.22
C LEU A 183 4.54 -11.74 46.30
N LEU A 184 4.32 -10.48 45.97
CA LEU A 184 4.42 -9.34 46.89
C LEU A 184 3.13 -9.11 47.69
N ARG A 185 2.38 -10.17 48.02
CA ARG A 185 1.26 -10.11 48.97
C ARG A 185 1.68 -10.58 50.34
N ALA A 186 1.27 -9.88 51.39
CA ALA A 186 1.54 -10.25 52.78
C ALA A 186 1.03 -11.67 53.10
N LYS A 187 -0.15 -12.05 52.59
CA LYS A 187 -0.71 -13.40 52.79
C LYS A 187 0.14 -14.50 52.13
N VAL A 188 0.73 -14.22 50.96
CA VAL A 188 1.61 -15.14 50.24
C VAL A 188 2.97 -15.23 50.92
N GLN A 189 3.57 -14.09 51.28
CA GLN A 189 4.83 -14.04 52.03
C GLN A 189 4.73 -14.76 53.38
N ALA A 190 3.60 -14.60 54.09
CA ALA A 190 3.32 -15.28 55.35
C ALA A 190 3.26 -16.80 55.20
N HIS A 191 2.76 -17.31 54.06
CA HIS A 191 2.73 -18.76 53.78
C HIS A 191 4.15 -19.36 53.76
N TYR A 192 5.12 -18.62 53.22
CA TYR A 192 6.52 -19.03 53.14
C TYR A 192 7.35 -18.62 54.37
N GLY A 193 6.71 -18.12 55.44
CA GLY A 193 7.40 -17.72 56.67
C GLY A 193 8.24 -16.44 56.54
N LEU A 194 7.93 -15.58 55.56
CA LEU A 194 8.54 -14.26 55.34
C LEU A 194 7.69 -13.13 55.97
N ARG A 195 8.17 -11.88 55.89
CA ARG A 195 7.58 -10.68 56.55
C ARG A 195 6.05 -10.61 56.40
N ARG A 196 5.35 -10.29 57.51
CA ARG A 196 3.90 -10.01 57.58
C ARG A 196 3.55 -8.52 57.48
N ALA A 197 4.35 -7.73 56.76
CA ALA A 197 4.04 -6.32 56.53
C ALA A 197 3.16 -6.18 55.28
N ARG A 198 2.26 -5.17 55.25
CA ARG A 198 1.46 -4.84 54.07
C ARG A 198 2.39 -4.44 52.92
N LEU A 199 2.30 -5.15 51.80
CA LEU A 199 3.15 -4.93 50.63
C LEU A 199 2.36 -4.29 49.48
N ILE A 200 3.08 -3.89 48.43
CA ILE A 200 2.49 -3.20 47.28
C ILE A 200 1.42 -4.06 46.57
N GLY A 201 1.59 -5.39 46.55
CA GLY A 201 0.61 -6.33 46.01
C GLY A 201 -0.71 -6.33 46.77
N ASP A 202 -0.70 -6.04 48.07
CA ASP A 202 -1.92 -5.95 48.89
C ASP A 202 -2.69 -4.64 48.66
N ARG A 203 -2.09 -3.65 47.98
CA ARG A 203 -2.76 -2.39 47.59
C ARG A 203 -3.21 -2.44 46.13
N LEU A 204 -2.31 -2.81 45.21
CA LEU A 204 -2.56 -2.75 43.77
C LEU A 204 -3.51 -3.84 43.27
N LEU A 205 -3.36 -5.09 43.73
CA LEU A 205 -4.17 -6.20 43.20
C LEU A 205 -5.68 -6.03 43.54
N PRO A 206 -6.06 -5.65 44.78
CA PRO A 206 -7.46 -5.32 45.10
C PRO A 206 -7.97 -4.07 44.36
N ALA A 207 -7.12 -3.04 44.19
CA ALA A 207 -7.49 -1.83 43.45
C ALA A 207 -7.84 -2.13 41.97
N LEU A 208 -7.05 -2.99 41.31
CA LEU A 208 -7.29 -3.43 39.94
C LEU A 208 -8.52 -4.35 39.80
N ARG A 209 -8.84 -5.13 40.84
CA ARG A 209 -9.92 -6.14 40.81
C ARG A 209 -11.29 -5.59 41.22
N SER A 210 -11.35 -4.82 42.30
CA SER A 210 -12.62 -4.44 42.96
C SER A 210 -12.63 -3.00 43.45
N GLY A 211 -11.73 -2.15 42.93
CA GLY A 211 -11.60 -0.76 43.40
C GLY A 211 -10.94 -0.60 44.77
N GLY A 212 -10.43 -1.69 45.36
CA GLY A 212 -9.61 -1.66 46.59
C GLY A 212 -10.32 -1.12 47.84
N ASP A 213 -9.58 -1.01 48.93
CA ASP A 213 -10.09 -0.47 50.21
C ASP A 213 -9.99 1.08 50.27
N ASP A 214 -9.21 1.69 49.38
CA ASP A 214 -8.92 3.12 49.33
C ASP A 214 -9.44 3.73 48.01
N PRO A 215 -10.57 4.46 48.05
CA PRO A 215 -11.16 5.07 46.86
C PRO A 215 -10.26 6.10 46.17
N GLN A 216 -9.44 6.85 46.92
CA GLN A 216 -8.57 7.88 46.36
C GLN A 216 -7.41 7.25 45.58
N PHE A 217 -6.81 6.20 46.16
CA PHE A 217 -5.75 5.43 45.50
C PHE A 217 -6.27 4.77 44.22
N SER A 218 -7.43 4.13 44.26
CA SER A 218 -8.00 3.46 43.11
C SER A 218 -8.40 4.44 42.01
N SER A 219 -8.99 5.59 42.36
CA SER A 219 -9.27 6.65 41.39
C SER A 219 -7.99 7.14 40.71
N SER A 220 -6.94 7.41 41.50
CA SER A 220 -5.64 7.86 40.98
C SER A 220 -4.99 6.82 40.06
N LEU A 221 -5.09 5.53 40.43
CA LEU A 221 -4.60 4.42 39.62
C LEU A 221 -5.34 4.33 38.28
N TRP A 222 -6.68 4.41 38.29
CA TRP A 222 -7.48 4.36 37.07
C TRP A 222 -7.24 5.57 36.16
N TRP A 223 -7.08 6.77 36.73
CA TRP A 223 -6.69 7.96 35.96
C TRP A 223 -5.30 7.82 35.35
N ALA A 224 -4.32 7.34 36.13
CA ALA A 224 -2.98 7.08 35.62
C ALA A 224 -3.02 6.04 34.50
N THR A 225 -3.63 4.87 34.70
CA THR A 225 -3.75 3.83 33.67
C THR A 225 -4.50 4.34 32.44
N GLY A 226 -5.61 5.05 32.62
CA GLY A 226 -6.41 5.61 31.52
C GLY A 226 -5.62 6.61 30.68
N LEU A 227 -4.90 7.54 31.32
CA LEU A 227 -4.06 8.51 30.63
C LEU A 227 -2.91 7.85 29.87
N HIS A 228 -2.23 6.87 30.47
CA HIS A 228 -1.14 6.15 29.80
C HIS A 228 -1.64 5.29 28.64
N CYS A 229 -2.76 4.59 28.80
CA CYS A 229 -3.39 3.84 27.71
C CYS A 229 -3.87 4.77 26.58
N ALA A 230 -4.45 5.93 26.91
CA ALA A 230 -4.82 6.92 25.90
C ALA A 230 -3.59 7.43 25.15
N TRP A 231 -2.49 7.72 25.85
CA TRP A 231 -1.28 8.25 25.23
C TRP A 231 -0.53 7.20 24.37
N LEU A 232 -0.46 5.95 24.85
CA LEU A 232 0.30 4.89 24.20
C LEU A 232 -0.49 4.11 23.13
N ILE A 233 -1.82 4.05 23.23
CA ILE A 233 -2.67 3.26 22.33
C ILE A 233 -3.57 4.17 21.51
N LEU A 234 -4.35 5.04 22.17
CA LEU A 234 -5.35 5.86 21.48
C LEU A 234 -4.68 6.89 20.55
N ILE A 235 -3.64 7.60 20.99
CA ILE A 235 -2.95 8.59 20.16
C ILE A 235 -2.31 7.95 18.92
N PRO A 236 -1.51 6.87 19.01
CA PRO A 236 -0.98 6.22 17.81
C PRO A 236 -2.06 5.66 16.89
N VAL A 237 -3.18 5.16 17.42
CA VAL A 237 -4.31 4.69 16.62
C VAL A 237 -5.04 5.84 15.92
N LEU A 238 -5.25 6.97 16.61
CA LEU A 238 -5.82 8.17 16.03
C LEU A 238 -4.89 8.80 14.98
N LEU A 239 -3.58 8.79 15.21
CA LEU A 239 -2.56 9.27 14.27
C LEU A 239 -2.41 8.32 13.06
N ARG A 240 -2.56 7.01 13.24
CA ARG A 240 -2.69 6.04 12.13
C ARG A 240 -3.94 6.31 11.29
N GLY A 241 -4.98 6.88 11.91
CA GLY A 241 -6.31 7.09 11.38
C GLY A 241 -6.53 8.40 10.63
N CYS A 242 -5.52 9.25 10.42
CA CYS A 242 -5.74 10.41 9.57
C CYS A 242 -5.97 10.04 8.08
N GLY A 243 -5.89 8.76 7.70
CA GLY A 243 -6.44 8.26 6.42
C GLY A 243 -5.69 8.71 5.17
N TRP A 244 -4.70 9.60 5.30
CA TRP A 244 -3.91 10.17 4.22
C TRP A 244 -3.12 9.09 3.47
N GLU A 245 -3.09 9.24 2.15
CA GLU A 245 -2.25 8.45 1.26
C GLU A 245 -0.81 9.00 1.27
N GLU A 246 0.15 8.15 0.96
CA GLU A 246 1.54 8.58 0.78
C GLU A 246 1.63 9.57 -0.39
N PRO A 247 2.22 10.77 -0.19
CA PRO A 247 2.32 11.76 -1.25
C PRO A 247 3.00 11.20 -2.50
N TYR A 248 2.50 11.58 -3.67
CA TYR A 248 3.11 11.20 -4.94
C TYR A 248 4.25 12.16 -5.28
N GLU A 249 5.46 11.64 -5.35
CA GLU A 249 6.66 12.40 -5.68
C GLU A 249 7.11 12.06 -7.11
N ILE A 250 7.05 13.05 -7.99
CA ILE A 250 7.41 12.93 -9.41
C ILE A 250 8.94 12.96 -9.54
N PRO A 251 9.60 12.03 -10.24
CA PRO A 251 11.05 12.05 -10.40
C PRO A 251 11.59 13.36 -11.00
N GLU A 252 12.54 13.98 -10.32
CA GLU A 252 13.28 15.15 -10.78
C GLU A 252 14.23 14.83 -11.94
N GLY A 253 14.30 15.74 -12.91
CA GLY A 253 15.30 15.69 -13.98
C GLY A 253 15.38 17.02 -14.74
N GLN A 254 16.39 17.16 -15.59
CA GLN A 254 16.66 18.42 -16.30
C GLN A 254 15.63 18.75 -17.39
N GLY A 255 14.77 17.79 -17.76
CA GLY A 255 13.80 17.92 -18.84
C GLY A 255 14.48 17.95 -20.21
N ALA A 256 14.00 17.16 -21.18
CA ALA A 256 14.51 17.27 -22.54
C ALA A 256 13.91 18.51 -23.22
N LYS A 257 14.76 19.32 -23.87
CA LYS A 257 14.28 20.20 -24.94
C LYS A 257 13.82 19.31 -26.09
N VAL A 258 12.58 19.51 -26.54
CA VAL A 258 11.99 18.78 -27.66
C VAL A 258 12.88 18.95 -28.89
N VAL A 259 13.60 17.90 -29.29
CA VAL A 259 14.31 17.86 -30.57
C VAL A 259 13.27 17.54 -31.63
N LEU A 260 12.97 18.52 -32.50
CA LEU A 260 12.11 18.34 -33.67
C LEU A 260 12.69 17.26 -34.57
N THR A 261 11.93 16.18 -34.79
CA THR A 261 12.28 15.10 -35.73
C THR A 261 12.21 15.63 -37.16
N GLU A 262 13.30 15.56 -37.92
CA GLU A 262 13.28 15.86 -39.36
C GLU A 262 12.48 14.79 -40.12
N ILE A 263 11.40 15.23 -40.79
CA ILE A 263 10.64 14.39 -41.71
C ILE A 263 11.36 14.38 -43.06
N ARG A 264 11.99 13.28 -43.44
CA ARG A 264 12.59 13.12 -44.77
C ARG A 264 11.57 12.53 -45.74
N ARG A 265 11.07 13.34 -46.68
CA ARG A 265 10.26 12.84 -47.81
C ARG A 265 11.12 11.91 -48.68
N VAL A 266 10.75 10.64 -48.78
CA VAL A 266 11.36 9.71 -49.74
C VAL A 266 10.86 10.08 -51.14
N LYS A 267 11.77 10.50 -52.04
CA LYS A 267 11.44 10.76 -53.45
C LYS A 267 11.19 9.40 -54.14
N LYS A 268 9.95 9.13 -54.59
CA LYS A 268 9.65 7.91 -55.37
C LYS A 268 10.15 8.01 -56.81
N GLU A 269 10.65 6.90 -57.32
CA GLU A 269 10.86 6.63 -58.75
C GLU A 269 9.49 6.35 -59.39
N LYS A 270 9.19 7.00 -60.53
CA LYS A 270 7.86 6.94 -61.16
C LYS A 270 7.66 5.59 -61.85
N VAL A 271 6.79 4.73 -61.31
CA VAL A 271 6.27 3.56 -62.03
C VAL A 271 5.22 4.02 -63.03
N LYS A 272 5.45 3.82 -64.34
CA LYS A 272 4.46 4.09 -65.39
C LYS A 272 3.33 3.05 -65.30
N LYS A 273 2.15 3.44 -64.81
CA LYS A 273 0.93 2.63 -64.95
C LYS A 273 0.50 2.62 -66.43
N GLN A 274 0.29 1.45 -67.02
CA GLN A 274 -0.28 1.31 -68.36
C GLN A 274 -1.74 1.79 -68.33
N LYS A 275 -2.09 2.70 -69.25
CA LYS A 275 -3.42 3.29 -69.35
C LYS A 275 -4.30 2.33 -70.16
N LEU A 276 -5.26 1.68 -69.50
CA LEU A 276 -6.31 0.95 -70.21
C LEU A 276 -7.23 1.98 -70.90
N VAL A 277 -7.28 1.92 -72.23
CA VAL A 277 -8.20 2.73 -73.05
C VAL A 277 -9.45 1.89 -73.24
N LEU A 278 -10.57 2.31 -72.67
CA LEU A 278 -11.86 1.68 -72.92
C LEU A 278 -12.43 2.13 -74.28
N SER A 279 -12.83 1.16 -75.09
CA SER A 279 -13.63 1.38 -76.30
C SER A 279 -15.07 1.71 -75.92
N MET A 280 -15.67 2.71 -76.57
CA MET A 280 -17.00 3.26 -76.25
C MET A 280 -18.19 2.33 -76.56
N ASN A 281 -17.99 1.13 -77.12
CA ASN A 281 -19.07 0.26 -77.59
C ASN A 281 -19.27 -1.01 -76.75
N THR A 282 -19.28 -0.91 -75.42
CA THR A 282 -19.64 -2.03 -74.54
C THR A 282 -20.77 -1.63 -73.60
N ASP A 283 -21.71 -2.54 -73.38
CA ASP A 283 -22.82 -2.36 -72.43
C ASP A 283 -22.28 -2.00 -71.04
N ILE A 284 -22.62 -0.81 -70.57
CA ILE A 284 -22.10 -0.26 -69.33
C ILE A 284 -22.84 -0.90 -68.15
N LEU A 285 -22.17 -1.80 -67.43
CA LEU A 285 -22.52 -2.11 -66.04
C LEU A 285 -21.83 -1.07 -65.14
N PHE A 286 -22.59 -0.13 -64.58
CA PHE A 286 -22.08 0.75 -63.53
C PHE A 286 -21.85 -0.08 -62.26
N TYR A 287 -20.60 -0.47 -62.03
CA TYR A 287 -20.18 -1.00 -60.75
C TYR A 287 -20.20 0.15 -59.75
N HIS A 288 -21.19 0.18 -58.86
CA HIS A 288 -21.18 1.05 -57.70
C HIS A 288 -20.12 0.52 -56.74
N ILE A 289 -18.97 1.20 -56.68
CA ILE A 289 -17.97 0.97 -55.65
C ILE A 289 -18.51 1.62 -54.38
N ASP A 290 -18.79 0.82 -53.35
CA ASP A 290 -19.06 1.36 -52.02
C ASP A 290 -17.81 2.14 -51.55
N PRO A 291 -17.95 3.38 -51.06
CA PRO A 291 -16.81 4.24 -50.71
C PRO A 291 -15.83 3.57 -49.74
N ASP A 292 -16.32 2.67 -48.90
CA ASP A 292 -15.57 2.05 -47.82
C ASP A 292 -14.85 0.74 -48.24
N GLU A 293 -15.08 0.24 -49.46
CA GLU A 293 -14.48 -1.01 -49.98
C GLU A 293 -13.54 -0.79 -51.17
N SER A 294 -13.19 0.46 -51.50
CA SER A 294 -12.29 0.70 -52.63
C SER A 294 -10.85 0.29 -52.30
N GLU A 295 -10.32 -0.67 -53.06
CA GLU A 295 -8.91 -1.07 -53.08
C GLU A 295 -7.98 0.16 -53.30
N ILE A 296 -8.53 1.22 -53.89
CA ILE A 296 -7.91 2.53 -54.10
C ILE A 296 -7.73 3.30 -52.79
N LEU A 297 -8.70 3.30 -51.87
CA LEU A 297 -8.54 3.90 -50.54
C LEU A 297 -7.51 3.13 -49.73
N GLU A 298 -7.53 1.79 -49.79
CA GLU A 298 -6.52 0.97 -49.13
C GLU A 298 -5.13 1.17 -49.73
N GLU A 299 -5.00 1.29 -51.06
CA GLU A 299 -3.76 1.69 -51.72
C GLU A 299 -3.36 3.12 -51.33
N THR A 300 -4.30 4.06 -51.24
CA THR A 300 -4.02 5.46 -50.90
C THR A 300 -3.57 5.57 -49.44
N GLU A 301 -4.19 4.81 -48.53
CA GLU A 301 -3.77 4.68 -47.14
C GLU A 301 -2.41 3.99 -47.05
N LYS A 302 -2.16 2.90 -47.78
CA LYS A 302 -0.83 2.24 -47.85
C LYS A 302 0.24 3.16 -48.45
N VAL A 303 -0.12 3.99 -49.44
CA VAL A 303 0.77 4.98 -50.06
C VAL A 303 1.04 6.13 -49.09
N THR A 304 0.02 6.57 -48.34
CA THR A 304 0.14 7.57 -47.27
C THR A 304 0.98 7.02 -46.12
N GLN A 305 0.82 5.75 -45.75
CA GLN A 305 1.58 5.06 -44.71
C GLN A 305 3.06 4.89 -45.06
N ASN A 306 3.39 4.74 -46.35
CA ASN A 306 4.77 4.56 -46.83
C ASN A 306 5.54 5.87 -47.06
N GLU A 307 4.94 7.04 -46.84
CA GLU A 307 5.63 8.35 -46.95
C GLU A 307 6.38 8.77 -45.67
N TYR A 308 6.21 8.07 -44.55
CA TYR A 308 6.76 8.45 -43.25
C TYR A 308 7.78 7.43 -42.73
N GLN A 309 9.02 7.49 -43.21
CA GLN A 309 10.14 6.91 -42.45
C GLN A 309 10.61 7.93 -41.41
N ALA A 310 10.00 7.89 -40.23
CA ALA A 310 10.50 8.62 -39.08
C ALA A 310 11.76 7.91 -38.56
N ARG A 311 12.93 8.49 -38.82
CA ARG A 311 14.15 8.11 -38.10
C ARG A 311 14.14 8.84 -36.76
N GLY A 312 13.36 8.33 -35.80
CA GLY A 312 13.41 8.83 -34.43
C GLY A 312 14.80 8.57 -33.88
N VAL A 313 15.53 9.62 -33.49
CA VAL A 313 16.64 9.45 -32.56
C VAL A 313 15.99 8.99 -31.26
N GLU A 314 16.21 7.74 -30.86
CA GLU A 314 15.78 7.21 -29.55
C GLU A 314 16.58 7.93 -28.45
N GLY A 315 16.22 9.17 -28.16
CA GLY A 315 16.65 9.88 -26.96
C GLY A 315 15.82 9.41 -25.77
N LYS A 316 16.48 9.17 -24.63
CA LYS A 316 15.80 8.89 -23.37
C LYS A 316 14.95 10.11 -22.97
N ILE A 317 13.82 9.89 -22.29
CA ILE A 317 13.07 11.01 -21.69
C ILE A 317 14.01 11.76 -20.73
N GLY A 318 14.36 13.01 -21.06
CA GLY A 318 15.31 13.82 -20.27
C GLY A 318 16.72 13.94 -20.83
N ASP A 319 16.99 13.51 -22.07
CA ASP A 319 18.35 13.57 -22.62
C ASP A 319 18.72 14.96 -23.18
N ALA A 320 19.43 15.74 -22.36
CA ALA A 320 20.41 16.70 -22.83
C ALA A 320 21.65 16.57 -21.93
N SER A 321 22.44 15.50 -22.11
CA SER A 321 23.80 15.35 -21.54
C SER A 321 23.94 15.23 -20.01
N GLY A 322 22.94 14.69 -19.30
CA GLY A 322 23.00 14.46 -17.84
C GLY A 322 22.59 13.03 -17.41
N PRO A 323 23.05 12.52 -16.25
CA PRO A 323 22.89 11.11 -15.84
C PRO A 323 21.48 10.70 -15.33
N SER A 324 20.49 11.59 -15.30
CA SER A 324 19.15 11.29 -14.74
C SER A 324 18.00 11.85 -15.58
N GLY A 325 17.21 10.95 -16.18
CA GLY A 325 15.92 11.29 -16.79
C GLY A 325 14.91 11.73 -15.73
N GLY A 326 13.99 12.65 -16.07
CA GLY A 326 12.99 13.20 -15.16
C GLY A 326 12.42 14.53 -15.64
N TRP A 327 11.52 15.12 -14.85
CA TRP A 327 10.87 16.39 -15.17
C TRP A 327 11.47 17.57 -14.40
N PRO A 328 11.52 18.77 -15.02
CA PRO A 328 11.84 20.00 -14.30
C PRO A 328 10.86 20.20 -13.14
N HIS A 329 11.36 20.64 -11.98
CA HIS A 329 10.58 20.80 -10.74
C HIS A 329 9.99 19.51 -10.16
N GLY A 330 10.47 18.34 -10.60
CA GLY A 330 10.25 17.09 -9.89
C GLY A 330 10.89 17.10 -8.49
N MET A 331 10.59 16.07 -7.73
CA MET A 331 11.10 15.78 -6.38
C MET A 331 11.91 14.47 -6.45
N PRO A 332 12.72 14.12 -5.43
CA PRO A 332 13.45 12.85 -5.37
C PRO A 332 12.51 11.65 -5.13
N GLY A 333 11.60 11.39 -6.08
CA GLY A 333 10.57 10.36 -6.06
C GLY A 333 10.77 9.29 -7.12
N ARG A 334 9.77 8.41 -7.26
CA ARG A 334 9.74 7.31 -8.25
C ARG A 334 8.37 7.25 -8.91
N VAL A 335 8.30 6.86 -10.17
CA VAL A 335 7.02 6.63 -10.85
C VAL A 335 6.31 5.45 -10.17
N ARG A 336 5.10 5.68 -9.69
CA ARG A 336 4.21 4.66 -9.11
C ARG A 336 3.03 4.47 -10.07
N PHE A 337 2.78 3.24 -10.48
CA PHE A 337 1.62 2.89 -11.31
C PHE A 337 0.45 2.56 -10.38
N ILE A 338 -0.64 3.34 -10.41
CA ILE A 338 -1.76 3.16 -9.49
C ILE A 338 -2.99 2.68 -10.25
N ARG A 339 -3.37 1.42 -10.02
CA ARG A 339 -4.61 0.78 -10.47
C ARG A 339 -5.76 1.17 -9.54
N LEU A 340 -6.86 1.66 -10.10
CA LEU A 340 -8.05 1.96 -9.32
C LEU A 340 -8.95 0.73 -9.16
N GLN A 341 -9.31 0.47 -7.91
CA GLN A 341 -10.34 -0.50 -7.54
C GLN A 341 -11.69 0.20 -7.57
N TYR A 342 -12.65 -0.42 -8.25
CA TYR A 342 -14.04 0.02 -8.32
C TYR A 342 -14.97 -1.15 -7.98
N ASP A 343 -16.21 -0.84 -7.62
CA ASP A 343 -17.21 -1.85 -7.32
C ASP A 343 -17.80 -2.45 -8.61
N GLY A 344 -17.97 -3.78 -8.63
CA GLY A 344 -18.52 -4.50 -9.77
C GLY A 344 -17.47 -4.91 -10.81
N GLY A 345 -17.83 -5.85 -11.67
CA GLY A 345 -16.94 -6.36 -12.72
C GLY A 345 -15.63 -6.95 -12.19
N ASP A 346 -14.56 -6.74 -12.94
CA ASP A 346 -13.22 -7.28 -12.79
C ASP A 346 -12.17 -6.16 -12.89
N TRP A 347 -12.19 -5.24 -11.93
CA TRP A 347 -11.19 -4.17 -11.85
C TRP A 347 -9.75 -4.69 -11.77
N ASP A 348 -9.54 -5.96 -11.41
CA ASP A 348 -8.26 -6.66 -11.24
C ASP A 348 -7.81 -7.45 -12.49
N GLN A 349 -8.46 -7.23 -13.63
CA GLN A 349 -8.10 -7.86 -14.90
C GLN A 349 -6.60 -7.77 -15.20
N ASP A 350 -6.02 -8.92 -15.57
CA ASP A 350 -4.60 -9.19 -15.89
C ASP A 350 -3.56 -8.94 -14.80
N LEU A 351 -3.97 -8.56 -13.59
CA LEU A 351 -3.02 -8.39 -12.46
C LEU A 351 -2.27 -9.69 -12.14
N HIS A 352 -2.95 -10.84 -12.23
CA HIS A 352 -2.34 -12.16 -12.02
C HIS A 352 -1.29 -12.53 -13.07
N LEU A 353 -1.27 -11.84 -14.22
CA LEU A 353 -0.28 -12.01 -15.30
C LEU A 353 0.76 -10.88 -15.32
N SER A 354 0.80 -10.07 -14.25
CA SER A 354 1.76 -8.98 -14.04
C SER A 354 1.70 -7.88 -15.11
N ALA A 355 0.54 -7.61 -15.71
CA ALA A 355 0.42 -6.59 -16.76
C ALA A 355 0.85 -5.19 -16.31
N ASP A 356 0.28 -4.70 -15.20
CA ASP A 356 0.63 -3.40 -14.61
C ASP A 356 2.11 -3.33 -14.18
N ASP A 357 2.63 -4.42 -13.59
CA ASP A 357 4.03 -4.53 -13.17
C ASP A 357 4.98 -4.50 -14.38
N ASN A 358 4.62 -5.18 -15.46
CA ASN A 358 5.38 -5.21 -16.71
C ASN A 358 5.38 -3.83 -17.38
N MET A 359 4.23 -3.14 -17.42
CA MET A 359 4.15 -1.77 -17.94
C MET A 359 5.03 -0.82 -17.11
N LEU A 360 4.98 -0.91 -15.79
CA LEU A 360 5.82 -0.09 -14.90
C LEU A 360 7.31 -0.40 -15.09
N PHE A 361 7.68 -1.67 -15.20
CA PHE A 361 9.05 -2.10 -15.46
C PHE A 361 9.54 -1.60 -16.82
N LYS A 362 8.73 -1.78 -17.88
CA LYS A 362 9.04 -1.32 -19.23
C LYS A 362 9.15 0.20 -19.31
N LEU A 363 8.33 0.93 -18.57
CA LEU A 363 8.46 2.38 -18.43
C LEU A 363 9.85 2.73 -17.89
N GLY A 364 10.29 2.09 -16.80
CA GLY A 364 11.65 2.31 -16.27
C GLY A 364 12.75 1.95 -17.28
N GLN A 365 12.60 0.84 -18.01
CA GLN A 365 13.57 0.42 -19.03
C GLN A 365 13.67 1.40 -20.21
N ILE A 366 12.53 1.85 -20.74
CA ILE A 366 12.46 2.73 -21.92
C ILE A 366 12.93 4.14 -21.56
N THR A 367 12.55 4.64 -20.38
CA THR A 367 12.75 6.05 -20.02
C THR A 367 14.00 6.29 -19.17
N GLY A 368 14.52 5.26 -18.50
CA GLY A 368 15.57 5.40 -17.49
C GLY A 368 15.10 6.04 -16.18
N LEU A 369 13.80 6.27 -16.00
CA LEU A 369 13.24 6.86 -14.78
C LEU A 369 13.26 5.87 -13.61
N PRO A 370 13.42 6.35 -12.36
CA PRO A 370 13.21 5.52 -11.19
C PRO A 370 11.73 5.14 -11.09
N VAL A 371 11.45 3.84 -11.05
CA VAL A 371 10.09 3.28 -10.94
C VAL A 371 9.90 2.49 -9.64
N ALA A 372 8.66 2.40 -9.16
CA ALA A 372 8.32 1.50 -8.07
C ALA A 372 8.49 0.03 -8.50
N ARG A 373 8.74 -0.86 -7.53
CA ARG A 373 8.98 -2.29 -7.81
C ARG A 373 7.72 -3.04 -8.25
N ARG A 374 6.55 -2.56 -7.83
CA ARG A 374 5.24 -3.11 -8.16
C ARG A 374 4.25 -1.98 -8.33
N ALA A 375 3.23 -2.21 -9.16
CA ALA A 375 2.04 -1.41 -9.23
C ALA A 375 1.28 -1.44 -7.90
N GLU A 376 0.58 -0.36 -7.63
CA GLU A 376 -0.20 -0.17 -6.43
C GLU A 376 -1.69 -0.16 -6.74
N GLN A 377 -2.50 -0.55 -5.77
CA GLN A 377 -3.94 -0.57 -5.91
C GLN A 377 -4.57 0.39 -4.91
N ARG A 378 -5.53 1.19 -5.33
CA ARG A 378 -6.27 2.11 -4.46
C ARG A 378 -7.74 2.15 -4.85
N THR A 379 -8.65 2.22 -3.88
CA THR A 379 -10.06 2.47 -4.22
C THR A 379 -10.24 3.92 -4.68
N ILE A 380 -11.22 4.17 -5.54
CA ILE A 380 -11.51 5.52 -6.06
C ILE A 380 -11.69 6.53 -4.92
N GLY A 381 -12.38 6.12 -3.86
CA GLY A 381 -12.62 6.96 -2.69
C GLY A 381 -11.34 7.46 -2.02
N ARG A 382 -10.19 6.78 -2.16
CA ARG A 382 -8.94 7.17 -1.52
C ARG A 382 -8.17 8.28 -2.24
N LEU A 383 -8.54 8.64 -3.46
CA LEU A 383 -7.89 9.74 -4.18
C LEU A 383 -7.95 11.08 -3.43
N ARG A 384 -9.00 11.30 -2.62
CA ARG A 384 -9.13 12.51 -1.78
C ARG A 384 -8.16 12.59 -0.60
N PHE A 385 -7.51 11.48 -0.27
CA PHE A 385 -6.62 11.37 0.88
C PHE A 385 -5.16 11.63 0.51
N PHE A 386 -4.83 11.83 -0.77
CA PHE A 386 -3.53 12.38 -1.11
C PHE A 386 -3.41 13.82 -0.59
N PRO A 387 -2.25 14.23 -0.06
CA PRO A 387 -2.02 15.63 0.27
C PRO A 387 -2.22 16.50 -0.96
N LYS A 388 -2.80 17.70 -0.77
CA LYS A 388 -3.05 18.66 -1.85
C LYS A 388 -1.78 18.95 -2.65
N GLY A 389 -1.88 18.93 -3.98
CA GLY A 389 -0.75 19.11 -4.90
C GLY A 389 0.20 17.91 -4.99
N LYS A 390 -0.10 16.80 -4.29
CA LYS A 390 0.72 15.58 -4.26
C LYS A 390 -0.11 14.33 -4.58
N ALA A 391 -1.14 14.49 -5.39
CA ALA A 391 -1.89 13.38 -5.98
C ALA A 391 -1.09 12.74 -7.12
N PRO A 392 -1.38 11.48 -7.50
CA PRO A 392 -0.76 10.88 -8.68
C PRO A 392 -1.07 11.68 -9.96
N PRO A 393 -0.12 11.85 -10.90
CA PRO A 393 -0.40 12.48 -12.20
C PRO A 393 -1.37 11.69 -13.06
N PHE A 394 -1.36 10.36 -12.93
CA PHE A 394 -2.31 9.48 -13.59
C PHE A 394 -2.74 8.32 -12.70
N VAL A 395 -3.91 7.78 -13.01
CA VAL A 395 -4.47 6.57 -12.40
C VAL A 395 -4.99 5.66 -13.51
N PHE A 396 -4.81 4.35 -13.35
CA PHE A 396 -5.16 3.36 -14.37
C PHE A 396 -6.45 2.60 -14.04
N LEU A 397 -7.27 2.34 -15.05
CA LEU A 397 -8.52 1.58 -14.99
C LEU A 397 -8.62 0.65 -16.20
N THR A 398 -8.99 -0.61 -15.99
CA THR A 398 -9.50 -1.49 -17.05
C THR A 398 -10.40 -2.56 -16.43
N GLY A 399 -11.13 -3.26 -17.28
CA GLY A 399 -12.02 -4.36 -16.94
C GLY A 399 -12.78 -4.86 -18.16
N ARG A 400 -13.45 -6.01 -18.00
CA ARG A 400 -14.39 -6.59 -18.96
C ARG A 400 -15.86 -6.44 -18.50
N GLY A 401 -16.08 -6.45 -17.20
CA GLY A 401 -17.37 -6.35 -16.55
C GLY A 401 -17.81 -4.90 -16.28
N GLY A 402 -19.04 -4.76 -15.78
CA GLY A 402 -19.63 -3.45 -15.50
C GLY A 402 -18.98 -2.78 -14.29
N MET A 403 -18.52 -1.53 -14.46
CA MET A 403 -18.04 -0.68 -13.39
C MET A 403 -19.19 0.08 -12.72
N ASN A 404 -19.27 0.01 -11.39
CA ASN A 404 -20.15 0.83 -10.58
C ASN A 404 -19.34 1.86 -9.77
N VAL A 405 -19.85 3.09 -9.71
CA VAL A 405 -19.19 4.21 -9.03
C VAL A 405 -20.22 4.93 -8.17
N SER A 406 -19.98 5.00 -6.87
CA SER A 406 -20.86 5.72 -5.94
C SER A 406 -20.80 7.24 -6.16
N ASN A 407 -21.80 7.99 -5.67
CA ASN A 407 -21.80 9.46 -5.80
C ASN A 407 -20.58 10.12 -5.11
N HIS A 408 -20.11 9.51 -4.02
CA HIS A 408 -18.91 9.95 -3.32
C HIS A 408 -17.66 9.77 -4.18
N GLU A 409 -17.55 8.66 -4.90
CA GLU A 409 -16.44 8.37 -5.82
C GLU A 409 -16.51 9.20 -7.10
N VAL A 410 -17.71 9.47 -7.61
CA VAL A 410 -17.92 10.44 -8.71
C VAL A 410 -17.32 11.79 -8.34
N THR A 411 -17.58 12.27 -7.12
CA THR A 411 -17.01 13.52 -6.61
C THR A 411 -15.49 13.42 -6.46
N ALA A 412 -14.97 12.28 -5.96
CA ALA A 412 -13.54 12.06 -5.80
C ALA A 412 -12.79 12.11 -7.15
N LEU A 413 -13.30 11.42 -8.18
CA LEU A 413 -12.72 11.44 -9.53
C LEU A 413 -12.78 12.84 -10.15
N ARG A 414 -13.91 13.54 -9.99
CA ARG A 414 -14.06 14.90 -10.50
C ARG A 414 -13.06 15.84 -9.84
N ASP A 415 -12.93 15.81 -8.51
CA ASP A 415 -11.98 16.64 -7.78
C ASP A 415 -10.53 16.28 -8.10
N TYR A 416 -10.20 15.00 -8.17
CA TYR A 416 -8.88 14.51 -8.57
C TYR A 416 -8.48 15.03 -9.97
N CYS A 417 -9.38 14.90 -10.94
CA CYS A 417 -9.10 15.37 -12.30
C CYS A 417 -9.07 16.89 -12.39
N LEU A 418 -10.08 17.60 -11.87
CA LEU A 418 -10.23 19.04 -12.13
C LEU A 418 -9.40 19.91 -11.17
N LYS A 419 -9.31 19.55 -9.88
CA LYS A 419 -8.62 20.36 -8.86
C LYS A 419 -7.16 19.95 -8.70
N GLU A 420 -6.89 18.65 -8.57
CA GLU A 420 -5.53 18.13 -8.36
C GLU A 420 -4.75 17.96 -9.66
N GLY A 421 -5.35 18.16 -10.84
CA GLY A 421 -4.64 18.11 -12.12
C GLY A 421 -4.39 16.70 -12.66
N GLY A 422 -4.92 15.66 -12.00
CA GLY A 422 -4.73 14.26 -12.40
C GLY A 422 -5.39 13.92 -13.73
N MET A 423 -4.98 12.79 -14.31
CA MET A 423 -5.55 12.21 -15.52
C MET A 423 -6.00 10.77 -15.27
N ILE A 424 -7.15 10.39 -15.85
CA ILE A 424 -7.59 8.99 -15.88
C ILE A 424 -7.01 8.33 -17.14
N PHE A 425 -6.26 7.26 -16.98
CA PHE A 425 -5.85 6.37 -18.06
C PHE A 425 -6.73 5.13 -18.00
N ALA A 426 -7.66 4.99 -18.94
CA ALA A 426 -8.53 3.85 -19.04
C ALA A 426 -8.23 3.01 -20.28
N ASP A 427 -8.46 1.71 -20.16
CA ASP A 427 -8.39 0.75 -21.24
C ASP A 427 -9.60 -0.19 -21.18
N ASN A 428 -9.99 -0.73 -22.32
CA ASN A 428 -11.18 -1.57 -22.45
C ASN A 428 -10.79 -3.03 -22.59
N GLY A 429 -10.88 -3.77 -21.48
CA GLY A 429 -10.68 -5.22 -21.44
C GLY A 429 -11.84 -6.06 -22.01
N GLY A 430 -12.90 -5.40 -22.49
CA GLY A 430 -13.99 -5.99 -23.25
C GLY A 430 -15.36 -5.95 -22.56
N GLY A 431 -16.27 -6.81 -23.01
CA GLY A 431 -17.58 -7.00 -22.39
C GLY A 431 -18.41 -5.72 -22.23
N THR A 432 -18.93 -5.48 -21.01
CA THR A 432 -19.80 -4.34 -20.68
C THR A 432 -19.05 -3.14 -20.10
N PHE A 433 -17.71 -3.22 -20.02
CA PHE A 433 -16.89 -2.16 -19.45
C PHE A 433 -17.05 -0.85 -20.21
N ASN A 434 -16.94 -0.83 -21.54
CA ASN A 434 -17.09 0.40 -22.33
C ASN A 434 -18.37 1.20 -22.01
N THR A 435 -19.52 0.52 -21.94
CA THR A 435 -20.80 1.16 -21.67
C THR A 435 -20.86 1.72 -20.24
N SER A 436 -20.43 0.91 -19.26
CA SER A 436 -20.44 1.32 -17.85
C SER A 436 -19.42 2.41 -17.53
N PHE A 437 -18.21 2.35 -18.09
CA PHE A 437 -17.17 3.37 -17.97
C PHE A 437 -17.62 4.70 -18.56
N ARG A 438 -18.19 4.71 -19.77
CA ARG A 438 -18.72 5.94 -20.38
C ARG A 438 -19.88 6.52 -19.57
N ALA A 439 -20.77 5.68 -19.02
CA ALA A 439 -21.87 6.13 -18.15
C ALA A 439 -21.34 6.74 -16.84
N ALA A 440 -20.34 6.12 -16.22
CA ALA A 440 -19.68 6.66 -15.03
C ALA A 440 -18.98 7.99 -15.34
N MET A 441 -18.23 8.08 -16.44
CA MET A 441 -17.58 9.34 -16.85
C MET A 441 -18.58 10.43 -17.19
N LYS A 442 -19.78 10.11 -17.70
CA LYS A 442 -20.86 11.09 -17.88
C LYS A 442 -21.40 11.62 -16.56
N ARG A 443 -21.37 10.83 -15.48
CA ARG A 443 -21.70 11.30 -14.13
C ARG A 443 -20.57 12.14 -13.54
N VAL A 444 -19.30 11.78 -13.79
CA VAL A 444 -18.12 12.54 -13.34
C VAL A 444 -18.01 13.88 -14.08
N PHE A 445 -18.27 13.89 -15.39
CA PHE A 445 -18.18 15.05 -16.27
C PHE A 445 -19.44 15.23 -17.15
N PRO A 446 -20.59 15.64 -16.58
CA PRO A 446 -21.83 15.82 -17.33
C PRO A 446 -21.71 16.75 -18.54
N GLU A 447 -20.83 17.73 -18.45
CA GLU A 447 -20.60 18.77 -19.46
C GLU A 447 -19.62 18.36 -20.57
N LYS A 448 -18.93 17.22 -20.44
CA LYS A 448 -17.87 16.82 -21.39
C LYS A 448 -18.39 15.76 -22.36
N SER A 449 -17.87 15.80 -23.58
CA SER A 449 -18.08 14.78 -24.62
C SER A 449 -16.79 14.05 -24.93
N TRP A 450 -16.91 12.79 -25.32
CA TRP A 450 -15.79 11.99 -25.81
C TRP A 450 -15.37 12.49 -27.19
N ILE A 451 -14.06 12.72 -27.36
CA ILE A 451 -13.46 13.21 -28.59
C ILE A 451 -12.36 12.24 -28.99
N THR A 452 -12.30 11.84 -30.27
CA THR A 452 -11.17 11.08 -30.80
C THR A 452 -9.89 11.91 -30.72
N ILE A 453 -8.83 11.32 -30.17
CA ILE A 453 -7.54 12.00 -30.06
C ILE A 453 -6.92 12.04 -31.46
N SER A 454 -6.65 13.25 -31.97
CA SER A 454 -6.07 13.44 -33.29
C SER A 454 -4.68 12.79 -33.38
N ARG A 455 -4.32 12.28 -34.56
CA ARG A 455 -2.98 11.73 -34.86
C ARG A 455 -1.87 12.75 -34.61
N ASP A 456 -2.17 14.04 -34.76
CA ASP A 456 -1.25 15.15 -34.52
C ASP A 456 -1.23 15.65 -33.06
N ASP A 457 -1.95 15.00 -32.14
CA ASP A 457 -1.91 15.37 -30.72
C ASP A 457 -0.51 15.08 -30.14
N GLN A 458 -0.04 15.95 -29.26
CA GLN A 458 1.27 15.82 -28.58
C GLN A 458 1.45 14.44 -27.91
N MET A 459 0.36 13.79 -27.49
CA MET A 459 0.38 12.44 -26.91
C MET A 459 0.85 11.37 -27.90
N PHE A 460 0.69 11.57 -29.21
CA PHE A 460 1.20 10.67 -30.25
C PHE A 460 2.51 11.13 -30.86
N GLN A 461 3.00 12.31 -30.49
CA GLN A 461 4.26 12.85 -30.98
C GLN A 461 5.42 12.54 -30.03
N HIS A 462 5.16 12.45 -28.72
CA HIS A 462 6.22 12.32 -27.72
C HIS A 462 5.92 11.36 -26.56
N PRO A 463 6.97 10.68 -26.04
CA PRO A 463 8.34 10.61 -26.56
C PRO A 463 8.50 9.72 -27.81
N HIS A 464 7.55 8.82 -28.07
CA HIS A 464 7.56 7.96 -29.25
C HIS A 464 6.56 8.46 -30.29
N LEU A 465 6.95 8.46 -31.57
CA LEU A 465 6.08 8.90 -32.65
C LEU A 465 5.11 7.80 -33.07
N PHE A 466 3.82 8.14 -33.11
CA PHE A 466 2.71 7.33 -33.60
C PHE A 466 1.99 8.09 -34.73
N PRO A 467 2.54 8.07 -35.97
CA PRO A 467 2.03 8.90 -37.07
C PRO A 467 0.59 8.54 -37.47
N ASN A 468 0.17 7.30 -37.19
CA ASN A 468 -1.17 6.81 -37.47
C ASN A 468 -2.12 6.89 -36.24
N GLY A 469 -1.67 7.52 -35.15
CA GLY A 469 -2.36 7.51 -33.86
C GLY A 469 -2.14 6.21 -33.08
N ALA A 470 -2.95 5.98 -32.05
CA ALA A 470 -2.88 4.76 -31.25
C ALA A 470 -3.12 3.51 -32.11
N PRO A 471 -2.21 2.51 -32.09
CA PRO A 471 -2.42 1.26 -32.82
C PRO A 471 -3.58 0.47 -32.23
N ALA A 472 -4.30 -0.23 -33.10
CA ALA A 472 -5.31 -1.19 -32.68
C ALA A 472 -4.64 -2.48 -32.20
N PHE A 473 -5.04 -3.00 -31.04
CA PHE A 473 -4.52 -4.27 -30.53
C PHE A 473 -5.58 -5.37 -30.60
N TRP A 474 -6.68 -5.24 -29.85
CA TRP A 474 -7.84 -6.15 -29.93
C TRP A 474 -9.11 -5.41 -30.35
N HIS A 475 -10.05 -6.13 -30.96
CA HIS A 475 -11.33 -5.56 -31.37
C HIS A 475 -12.37 -5.76 -30.27
N HIS A 476 -12.53 -4.74 -29.42
CA HIS A 476 -13.65 -4.67 -28.49
C HIS A 476 -14.64 -3.58 -28.93
N SER A 477 -14.61 -2.41 -28.30
CA SER A 477 -15.61 -1.35 -28.54
C SER A 477 -15.19 -0.33 -29.61
N GLY A 478 -14.02 -0.54 -30.21
CA GLY A 478 -13.43 0.35 -31.21
C GLY A 478 -11.93 0.10 -31.34
N ARG A 479 -11.31 0.82 -32.28
CA ARG A 479 -9.86 0.79 -32.55
C ARG A 479 -9.16 2.10 -32.21
N GLU A 480 -9.91 3.09 -31.74
CA GLU A 480 -9.41 4.45 -31.53
C GLU A 480 -9.13 4.73 -30.06
N ALA A 481 -8.21 5.67 -29.83
CA ALA A 481 -8.07 6.33 -28.55
C ALA A 481 -8.96 7.58 -28.52
N VAL A 482 -9.80 7.66 -27.50
CA VAL A 482 -10.68 8.80 -27.25
C VAL A 482 -10.35 9.43 -25.90
N GLY A 483 -10.73 10.69 -25.71
CA GLY A 483 -10.48 11.39 -24.45
C GLY A 483 -11.55 12.40 -24.08
N LEU A 484 -11.42 12.94 -22.87
CA LEU A 484 -12.20 14.07 -22.37
C LEU A 484 -11.27 15.26 -22.11
N ARG A 485 -11.64 16.46 -22.56
CA ARG A 485 -10.84 17.68 -22.36
C ARG A 485 -11.36 18.59 -21.25
N HIS A 486 -10.44 19.22 -20.55
CA HIS A 486 -10.69 20.35 -19.65
C HIS A 486 -9.54 21.33 -19.78
N ASP A 487 -9.85 22.59 -20.03
CA ASP A 487 -8.89 23.71 -20.00
C ASP A 487 -7.64 23.43 -20.86
N GLY A 488 -7.87 22.91 -22.07
CA GLY A 488 -6.82 22.63 -23.05
C GLY A 488 -6.05 21.30 -22.83
N ARG A 489 -6.27 20.57 -21.74
CA ARG A 489 -5.63 19.26 -21.48
C ARG A 489 -6.60 18.09 -21.45
N TRP A 490 -6.09 16.89 -21.64
CA TRP A 490 -6.83 15.64 -21.45
C TRP A 490 -6.94 15.33 -19.96
N VAL A 491 -8.18 15.16 -19.47
CA VAL A 491 -8.47 14.66 -18.11
C VAL A 491 -8.76 13.16 -18.09
N ALA A 492 -9.06 12.58 -19.26
CA ALA A 492 -9.18 11.15 -19.45
C ALA A 492 -8.62 10.77 -20.83
N PHE A 493 -7.82 9.71 -20.86
CA PHE A 493 -7.45 8.95 -22.04
C PHE A 493 -8.13 7.59 -21.93
N TYR A 494 -8.76 7.14 -23.00
CA TYR A 494 -9.44 5.85 -23.05
C TYR A 494 -9.15 5.13 -24.36
N HIS A 495 -8.52 3.96 -24.26
CA HIS A 495 -8.27 3.09 -25.39
C HIS A 495 -9.36 2.03 -25.49
N GLN A 496 -9.93 1.84 -26.69
CA GLN A 496 -11.08 0.95 -26.87
C GLN A 496 -10.73 -0.52 -27.14
N GLY A 497 -9.45 -0.82 -27.37
CA GLY A 497 -8.96 -2.12 -27.86
C GLY A 497 -7.88 -2.79 -27.03
N ASP A 498 -8.11 -2.97 -25.72
CA ASP A 498 -7.34 -3.81 -24.78
C ASP A 498 -5.82 -3.65 -24.74
N LEU A 499 -5.36 -2.41 -24.57
CA LEU A 499 -3.94 -2.11 -24.39
C LEU A 499 -3.29 -2.92 -23.25
N ASN A 500 -4.02 -3.18 -22.16
CA ASN A 500 -3.51 -3.91 -20.99
C ASN A 500 -3.16 -5.36 -21.31
N ASP A 501 -3.91 -6.01 -22.20
CA ASP A 501 -3.68 -7.39 -22.59
C ASP A 501 -2.31 -7.56 -23.28
N ALA A 502 -1.84 -6.53 -23.98
CA ALA A 502 -0.49 -6.48 -24.55
C ALA A 502 0.61 -6.34 -23.48
N TRP A 503 0.31 -5.82 -22.29
CA TRP A 503 1.30 -5.64 -21.24
C TRP A 503 1.55 -6.90 -20.42
N LYS A 504 0.64 -7.86 -20.44
CA LYS A 504 0.73 -9.06 -19.62
C LYS A 504 1.82 -10.01 -20.09
N THR A 505 2.23 -10.91 -19.20
CA THR A 505 3.24 -11.92 -19.52
C THR A 505 2.77 -12.81 -20.67
N GLY A 506 3.57 -12.90 -21.74
CA GLY A 506 3.22 -13.65 -22.96
C GLY A 506 2.38 -12.86 -23.98
N HIS A 507 2.01 -11.62 -23.69
CA HIS A 507 1.37 -10.66 -24.61
C HIS A 507 0.11 -11.21 -25.34
N SER A 508 -0.59 -12.20 -24.78
CA SER A 508 -1.70 -12.88 -25.47
C SER A 508 -1.35 -13.41 -26.87
N GLY A 509 -0.07 -13.71 -27.14
CA GLY A 509 0.38 -14.21 -28.43
C GLY A 509 0.43 -13.19 -29.57
N ILE A 510 0.29 -11.88 -29.29
CA ILE A 510 0.56 -10.86 -30.33
C ILE A 510 2.04 -10.79 -30.66
N HIS A 511 2.34 -10.32 -31.87
CA HIS A 511 3.72 -10.12 -32.31
C HIS A 511 4.47 -9.13 -31.39
N GLU A 512 5.73 -9.43 -31.03
CA GLU A 512 6.53 -8.61 -30.11
C GLU A 512 6.63 -7.14 -30.52
N GLY A 513 6.70 -6.87 -31.83
CA GLY A 513 6.70 -5.50 -32.35
C GLY A 513 5.44 -4.71 -31.98
N LEU A 514 4.27 -5.36 -31.94
CA LEU A 514 3.02 -4.74 -31.54
C LEU A 514 2.93 -4.59 -30.01
N ALA A 515 3.40 -5.59 -29.25
CA ALA A 515 3.52 -5.47 -27.79
C ALA A 515 4.47 -4.32 -27.38
N ASN A 516 5.59 -4.15 -28.08
CA ASN A 516 6.50 -3.02 -27.88
C ASN A 516 5.83 -1.67 -28.21
N GLN A 517 4.97 -1.62 -29.24
CA GLN A 517 4.15 -0.42 -29.50
C GLN A 517 3.16 -0.14 -28.36
N ALA A 518 2.57 -1.17 -27.74
CA ALA A 518 1.71 -1.01 -26.57
C ALA A 518 2.44 -0.36 -25.39
N TYR A 519 3.66 -0.83 -25.08
CA TYR A 519 4.48 -0.22 -24.04
C TYR A 519 4.88 1.23 -24.40
N LYS A 520 5.30 1.48 -25.65
CA LYS A 520 5.64 2.83 -26.11
C LYS A 520 4.44 3.79 -26.03
N LEU A 521 3.23 3.33 -26.35
CA LEU A 521 2.01 4.13 -26.20
C LEU A 521 1.72 4.41 -24.72
N GLY A 522 1.82 3.40 -23.86
CA GLY A 522 1.69 3.59 -22.41
C GLY A 522 2.68 4.63 -21.87
N VAL A 523 3.94 4.60 -22.34
CA VAL A 523 4.97 5.58 -21.97
C VAL A 523 4.58 6.99 -22.41
N ASN A 524 4.05 7.16 -23.63
CA ASN A 524 3.53 8.45 -24.10
C ASN A 524 2.39 8.99 -23.24
N VAL A 525 1.41 8.16 -22.91
CA VAL A 525 0.26 8.57 -22.08
C VAL A 525 0.74 8.99 -20.68
N VAL A 526 1.66 8.23 -20.07
CA VAL A 526 2.24 8.60 -18.77
C VAL A 526 3.06 9.88 -18.87
N HIS A 527 3.87 10.04 -19.92
CA HIS A 527 4.67 11.23 -20.14
C HIS A 527 3.80 12.49 -20.27
N TYR A 528 2.72 12.39 -21.05
CA TYR A 528 1.73 13.46 -21.16
C TYR A 528 1.12 13.80 -19.80
N ALA A 529 0.68 12.81 -19.03
CA ALA A 529 0.03 13.02 -17.74
C ALA A 529 0.94 13.77 -16.76
N PHE A 530 2.20 13.36 -16.67
CA PHE A 530 3.20 14.00 -15.81
C PHE A 530 3.46 15.45 -16.23
N THR A 531 3.64 15.68 -17.53
CA THR A 531 3.92 17.01 -18.09
C THR A 531 2.75 17.97 -17.81
N GLN A 532 1.51 17.52 -18.03
CA GLN A 532 0.33 18.34 -17.78
C GLN A 532 0.05 18.54 -16.28
N TYR A 533 0.30 17.53 -15.44
CA TYR A 533 0.16 17.65 -13.99
C TYR A 533 1.13 18.70 -13.43
N LEU A 534 2.40 18.66 -13.83
CA LEU A 534 3.39 19.67 -13.43
C LEU A 534 3.01 21.05 -13.95
N ALA A 535 2.57 21.17 -15.20
CA ALA A 535 2.08 22.44 -15.73
C ALA A 535 0.92 22.99 -14.90
N HIS A 536 -0.04 22.16 -14.48
CA HIS A 536 -1.18 22.56 -13.64
C HIS A 536 -0.75 23.11 -12.28
N HIS A 537 0.30 22.54 -11.65
CA HIS A 537 0.76 22.98 -10.32
C HIS A 537 1.85 24.05 -10.33
N HIS A 538 2.55 24.23 -11.46
CA HIS A 538 3.69 25.15 -11.58
C HIS A 538 3.47 26.32 -12.55
N GLN A 539 2.27 26.48 -13.12
CA GLN A 539 1.89 27.68 -13.86
C GLN A 539 2.07 28.93 -12.96
N GLY A 540 3.13 29.71 -13.27
CA GLY A 540 3.64 30.84 -12.50
C GLY A 540 5.16 30.87 -12.33
N LYS A 541 5.90 29.79 -12.66
CA LYS A 541 7.37 29.71 -12.58
C LYS A 541 8.01 28.92 -13.73
N VAL A 542 7.55 29.16 -14.96
CA VAL A 542 8.23 28.63 -16.16
C VAL A 542 8.56 29.84 -17.02
N ASP A 543 9.76 30.37 -16.81
CA ASP A 543 10.42 31.35 -17.69
C ASP A 543 11.15 30.61 -18.83
#